data_AF-A0A6B3ECT6-F1
#
_entry.id   AF-A0A6B3ECT6-F1
#
_cell.length_a   1.000
_cell.length_b   1.000
_cell.length_c   1.000
_cell.angle_alpha   90.00
_cell.angle_beta   90.00
_cell.angle_gamma   90.00
#
_symmetry.space_group_name_H-M   'P 1'
#
loop_
_entity.id
_entity.type
_entity.pdbx_description
1 polymer ?
#
loop_
_entity_poly.entity_id
_entity_poly.type
_entity_poly.pdbx_seq_one_letter_code
_entity_poly.pdbx_strand_id
1 'polypeptide(L)' 'GSHDKTFEIPVTGTVRVLNKAGEAVLEQAVGAGDIFRMCQTKDAPIRDWVKLAVTRARATGTPAVFWL' A
#
# COMPACT_ATOMS: atom_id res chain seq x y z
N GLY A 1 6.23 6.30 -0.75
CA GLY A 1 6.00 7.09 -1.98
C GLY A 1 4.52 7.22 -2.29
N SER A 2 3.76 7.77 -1.34
CA SER A 2 2.33 8.03 -1.48
C SER A 2 2.01 9.53 -1.60
N HIS A 3 3.01 10.42 -1.51
CA HIS A 3 2.83 11.87 -1.48
C HIS A 3 2.05 12.39 -2.69
N ASP A 4 2.41 11.94 -3.88
CA ASP A 4 1.75 12.21 -5.16
C ASP A 4 0.34 11.61 -5.29
N LYS A 5 -0.06 10.76 -4.34
CA LYS A 5 -1.36 10.06 -4.26
C LYS A 5 -2.06 10.36 -2.93
N THR A 6 -1.79 11.53 -2.37
CA THR A 6 -2.41 12.02 -1.13
C THR A 6 -3.19 13.29 -1.45
N PHE A 7 -4.46 13.34 -1.05
CA PHE A 7 -5.37 14.43 -1.39
C PHE A 7 -6.23 14.77 -0.18
N GLU A 8 -6.38 16.07 0.10
CA GLU A 8 -7.46 16.56 0.95
C GLU A 8 -8.73 16.62 0.10
N ILE A 9 -9.81 16.02 0.61
CA ILE A 9 -11.06 15.88 -0.11
C ILE A 9 -11.87 17.17 0.01
N PRO A 10 -12.24 17.84 -1.10
CA PRO A 10 -12.91 19.13 -1.03
C PRO A 10 -14.41 19.00 -0.69
N VAL A 11 -15.04 17.87 -1.03
CA VAL A 11 -16.49 17.65 -0.86
C VAL A 11 -16.78 16.20 -0.48
N THR A 12 -17.81 16.00 0.35
CA THR A 12 -18.28 14.66 0.73
C THR A 12 -18.73 13.87 -0.50
N GLY A 13 -18.33 12.60 -0.57
CA GLY A 13 -18.62 11.72 -1.69
C GLY A 13 -17.86 10.40 -1.59
N THR A 14 -17.39 9.91 -2.73
CA THR A 14 -16.68 8.62 -2.82
C THR A 14 -15.44 8.76 -3.71
N VAL A 15 -14.30 8.31 -3.21
CA VAL A 15 -13.09 8.12 -4.02
C VAL A 15 -13.11 6.71 -4.63
N ARG A 16 -12.92 6.61 -5.94
CA ARG A 16 -12.78 5.34 -6.67
C ARG A 16 -11.45 5.27 -7.40
N VAL A 17 -10.79 4.12 -7.29
CA VAL A 17 -9.63 3.79 -8.13
C VAL A 17 -10.12 2.85 -9.20
N LEU A 18 -10.01 3.25 -10.47
CA LEU A 18 -10.47 2.47 -11.61
C LEU A 18 -9.29 1.77 -12.29
N ASN A 19 -9.50 0.55 -12.77
CA ASN A 19 -8.58 -0.10 -13.69
C ASN A 19 -8.72 0.47 -15.12
N LYS A 20 -7.92 -0.02 -16.07
CA LYS A 20 -7.96 0.43 -17.46
C LYS A 20 -9.27 0.08 -18.21
N ALA A 21 -10.04 -0.88 -17.71
CA ALA A 21 -11.36 -1.23 -18.24
C ALA A 21 -12.49 -0.34 -17.67
N GLY A 22 -12.17 0.57 -16.75
CA GLY A 22 -13.16 1.45 -16.09
C GLY A 22 -13.82 0.83 -14.85
N GLU A 23 -13.38 -0.36 -14.43
CA GLU A 23 -13.93 -1.06 -13.27
C GLU A 23 -13.28 -0.54 -11.98
N ALA A 24 -14.10 -0.31 -10.95
CA ALA A 24 -13.58 0.09 -9.64
C ALA A 24 -12.85 -1.09 -8.98
N VAL A 25 -11.58 -0.88 -8.65
CA VAL A 25 -10.75 -1.86 -7.90
C VAL A 25 -10.64 -1.52 -6.42
N LEU A 26 -10.87 -0.25 -6.07
CA LEU A 26 -10.99 0.24 -4.69
C LEU A 26 -12.06 1.35 -4.65
N GLU A 27 -12.81 1.40 -3.55
CA GLU A 27 -13.84 2.41 -3.31
C GLU A 27 -13.86 2.80 -1.83
N GLN A 28 -13.93 4.10 -1.55
CA GLN A 28 -13.98 4.61 -0.17
C GLN A 28 -14.91 5.83 -0.09
N ALA A 29 -15.88 5.78 0.82
CA ALA A 29 -16.68 6.96 1.19
C ALA A 29 -15.80 7.94 1.98
N VAL A 30 -15.92 9.22 1.66
CA VAL A 30 -15.11 10.31 2.21
C VAL A 30 -15.97 11.54 2.49
N GLY A 31 -15.58 12.34 3.48
CA GLY A 31 -16.12 13.66 3.79
C GLY A 31 -15.25 14.80 3.27
N ALA A 32 -15.80 16.02 3.26
CA ALA A 32 -15.01 17.23 3.04
C ALA A 32 -13.97 17.42 4.18
N GLY A 33 -12.73 17.71 3.83
CA GLY A 33 -11.59 17.83 4.75
C GLY A 33 -10.88 16.51 5.06
N ASP A 34 -11.41 15.35 4.64
CA ASP A 34 -10.71 14.08 4.83
C ASP A 34 -9.42 14.03 4.02
N ILE A 35 -8.37 13.39 4.56
CA ILE A 35 -7.15 13.11 3.80
C ILE A 35 -7.22 11.69 3.24
N PHE A 36 -7.47 11.57 1.94
CA PHE A 36 -7.35 10.32 1.21
C PHE A 36 -5.89 10.07 0.82
N ARG A 37 -5.43 8.81 0.91
CA ARG A 37 -4.09 8.41 0.49
C ARG A 37 -4.04 7.01 -0.09
N MET A 38 -3.26 6.82 -1.16
CA MET A 38 -2.96 5.50 -1.71
C MET A 38 -1.47 5.16 -1.68
N CYS A 39 -1.16 3.91 -1.31
CA CYS A 39 0.19 3.35 -1.30
C CYS A 39 0.35 2.28 -2.38
N GLN A 40 1.59 2.04 -2.79
CA GLN A 40 1.93 0.95 -3.71
C GLN A 40 3.24 0.29 -3.28
N THR A 41 3.29 -1.03 -3.40
CA THR A 41 4.48 -1.84 -3.19
C THR A 41 4.55 -2.87 -4.31
N LYS A 42 5.70 -2.95 -5.01
CA LYS A 42 5.86 -3.87 -6.15
C LYS A 42 6.29 -5.26 -5.65
N ASP A 43 5.99 -6.29 -6.45
CA ASP A 43 6.33 -7.69 -6.14
C ASP A 43 7.84 -7.92 -5.99
N ALA A 44 8.67 -7.40 -6.91
CA ALA A 44 10.12 -7.63 -6.86
C ALA A 44 10.78 -7.15 -5.54
N PRO A 45 10.49 -5.94 -5.02
CA PRO A 45 10.90 -5.54 -3.67
C PRO A 45 10.43 -6.47 -2.55
N ILE A 46 9.22 -7.04 -2.63
CA ILE A 46 8.71 -7.98 -1.61
C ILE A 46 9.52 -9.28 -1.63
N ARG A 47 9.80 -9.82 -2.83
CA ARG A 47 10.64 -11.02 -2.98
C ARG A 47 12.04 -10.82 -2.39
N ASP A 48 12.65 -9.67 -2.67
CA ASP A 48 13.97 -9.34 -2.13
C ASP A 48 13.93 -9.15 -0.61
N TRP A 49 12.88 -8.50 -0.09
CA TRP A 49 12.66 -8.34 1.35
C TRP A 49 12.55 -9.69 2.07
N VAL A 50 11.78 -10.64 1.54
CA VAL A 50 11.69 -12.01 2.09
C VAL A 50 13.04 -12.72 2.00
N LYS A 51 13.74 -12.63 0.86
CA LYS A 51 15.07 -13.22 0.68
C LYS A 51 16.06 -12.70 1.74
N LEU A 52 16.04 -11.39 2.00
CA LEU A 52 16.90 -10.78 3.02
C LEU A 52 16.55 -11.28 4.42
N ALA A 53 15.26 -11.33 4.78
CA ALA A 53 14.80 -11.82 6.08
C ALA A 53 15.28 -13.27 6.32
N VAL A 54 15.11 -14.16 5.35
CA VAL A 54 15.56 -15.56 5.43
C VAL A 54 17.09 -15.65 5.52
N THR A 55 17.80 -14.85 4.73
CA THR A 55 19.27 -14.81 4.74
C THR A 55 19.79 -14.41 6.13
N ARG A 56 19.17 -13.39 6.75
CA ARG A 56 19.55 -12.93 8.09
C ARG A 56 19.24 -13.96 9.16
N ALA A 57 18.03 -14.52 9.16
CA ALA A 57 17.64 -15.56 10.12
C ALA A 57 18.59 -16.77 10.07
N ARG A 58 18.96 -17.21 8.86
CA ARG A 58 19.91 -18.30 8.66
C ARG A 58 21.32 -17.95 9.13
N ALA A 59 21.79 -16.73 8.83
CA ALA A 59 23.14 -16.31 9.19
C ALA A 59 23.36 -16.14 10.70
N THR A 60 22.31 -15.81 11.46
CA THR A 60 22.41 -15.60 12.91
C THR A 60 21.84 -16.76 13.74
N GLY A 61 21.12 -17.69 13.12
CA GLY A 61 20.35 -18.72 13.83
C GLY A 61 19.19 -18.17 14.65
N THR A 62 18.84 -16.90 14.48
CA THR A 62 17.78 -16.24 15.24
C THR A 62 16.44 -16.39 14.52
N PRO A 63 15.35 -16.77 15.21
CA PRO A 63 14.01 -16.75 14.62
C PRO A 63 13.63 -15.36 14.08
N ALA A 64 13.05 -15.32 12.88
CA ALA A 64 12.50 -14.11 12.28
C ALA A 64 10.97 -14.15 12.28
N VAL A 65 10.34 -13.01 12.55
CA VAL A 65 8.88 -12.84 12.59
C VAL A 65 8.47 -11.82 11.55
N PHE A 66 7.45 -12.15 10.75
CA PHE A 66 6.81 -11.21 9.82
C PHE A 66 5.67 -10.49 10.55
N TRP A 67 5.74 -9.16 10.63
CA TRP A 67 4.72 -8.31 11.24
C TRP A 67 3.87 -7.73 10.11
N LEU A 68 2.64 -8.24 9.95
CA LEU A 68 1.79 -8.01 8.78
C LEU A 68 0.43 -7.46 9.19
#